data_AF-A0A8J3ILU6-F1
#
_entry.id   AF-A0A8J3ILU6-F1
#
_cell.length_a   1.000
_cell.length_b   1.000
_cell.length_c   1.000
_cell.angle_alpha   90.00
_cell.angle_beta   90.00
_cell.angle_gamma   90.00
#
_symmetry.space_group_name_H-M   'P 1'
#
loop_
_entity.id
_entity.type
_entity.pdbx_description
1 polymer ?
#
loop_
_entity_poly.entity_id
_entity_poly.type
_entity_poly.pdbx_seq_one_letter_code
_entity_poly.pdbx_strand_id
1 'polypeptide(L)'
;MKTYSIHLTHPSTHSIDQAVTQACEYVKKKQDATNNQIHSLEYLAWLFFLKCLEHQEQRAEPVKRKAEAPLALFKDTQYTWSAWIENVSKAETQEQVAYFLYQELFPLIQTSFEIDTKYMHIYPDFTVFKQLLAVVDSVDLVQNIEKDTTAYLYSKLLDILAKGSKTKSYKQTGIFSTPLPLVRFMVKLASPQQDEIIYDPACGAGNLLIAAHKYIHDIDPRQPVASVFQGSEVHPSVLQLCKMNLSLHNVDCSKIRERDITRPITISDLFTYPDLYEDDYQKTEKKKLVILTHPPFDVLDRQQIQEKTTRKGSSSKDYDNQFLEHCMDKLVDIGDKCVIVVSQNILLNRSTRDIEVREKLVNNFNLRMVVQLPPETFDPFTHYPTYLLFFQKSGRSDKILYCKMQQQKETSKKKRQIRDEEFDQLLTVWQKWIQSPTDDLLQKGQEMYIQIKDSNELRKPDFKYILTIDVAQQEENEARDLSKTLDQLLQNCADLHNLAMKLRDEIVGETQTHETGE
;
A
#
# COMPACT_ATOMS: atom_id res chain seq x y z
N MET A 1 39.75 -22.82 -5.17
CA MET A 1 39.16 -22.18 -3.98
C MET A 1 39.65 -20.74 -3.90
N LYS A 2 38.79 -19.76 -4.19
CA LYS A 2 39.00 -18.35 -3.81
C LYS A 2 37.89 -18.02 -2.82
N THR A 3 38.25 -17.89 -1.55
CA THR A 3 37.38 -17.47 -0.46
C THR A 3 37.10 -15.98 -0.66
N TYR A 4 35.86 -15.63 -1.02
CA TYR A 4 35.43 -14.23 -1.01
C TYR A 4 35.07 -13.88 0.44
N SER A 5 36.03 -13.38 1.20
CA SER A 5 35.79 -12.78 2.51
C SER A 5 35.09 -11.43 2.29
N ILE A 6 33.80 -11.36 2.60
CA ILE A 6 33.06 -10.10 2.59
C ILE A 6 33.40 -9.38 3.90
N HIS A 7 34.23 -8.32 3.81
CA HIS A 7 34.45 -7.41 4.93
C HIS A 7 33.20 -6.54 5.11
N LEU A 8 32.38 -6.86 6.12
CA LEU A 8 31.24 -6.04 6.53
C LEU A 8 31.73 -5.02 7.57
N THR A 9 31.82 -3.75 7.19
CA THR A 9 31.91 -2.63 8.13
C THR A 9 30.53 -2.35 8.74
N HIS A 10 30.49 -1.97 10.03
CA HIS A 10 29.26 -1.71 10.79
C HIS A 10 28.25 -0.87 10.00
N PRO A 11 27.02 -1.35 9.77
CA PRO A 11 26.15 -0.65 8.84
C PRO A 11 25.04 0.17 9.49
N SER A 12 24.92 1.41 8.99
CA SER A 12 23.68 2.18 8.93
C SER A 12 22.56 1.44 8.16
N THR A 13 21.32 1.91 8.24
CA THR A 13 20.11 1.45 7.50
C THR A 13 20.30 1.14 6.00
N HIS A 14 21.41 1.56 5.39
CA HIS A 14 21.86 1.15 4.06
C HIS A 14 22.28 -0.33 3.89
N SER A 15 22.58 -1.13 4.93
CA SER A 15 22.99 -2.53 4.70
C SER A 15 21.87 -3.49 4.34
N ILE A 16 20.67 -3.34 4.92
CA ILE A 16 19.61 -4.33 4.75
C ILE A 16 19.10 -4.29 3.31
N ASP A 17 18.80 -3.09 2.79
CA ASP A 17 18.37 -2.92 1.40
C ASP A 17 19.41 -3.46 0.41
N GLN A 18 20.70 -3.26 0.71
CA GLN A 18 21.80 -3.78 -0.12
C GLN A 18 21.90 -5.30 -0.05
N ALA A 19 21.88 -5.90 1.14
CA ALA A 19 21.98 -7.34 1.32
C ALA A 19 20.80 -8.07 0.65
N VAL A 20 19.61 -7.48 0.75
CA VAL A 20 18.37 -8.01 0.17
C VAL A 20 18.39 -7.87 -1.34
N THR A 21 18.81 -6.71 -1.85
CA THR A 21 19.01 -6.51 -3.29
C THR A 21 20.03 -7.52 -3.84
N GLN A 22 21.14 -7.75 -3.14
CA GLN A 22 22.13 -8.76 -3.52
C GLN A 22 21.55 -10.18 -3.52
N ALA A 23 20.77 -10.55 -2.51
CA ALA A 23 20.07 -11.84 -2.46
C ALA A 23 19.14 -12.01 -3.68
N CYS A 24 18.33 -10.98 -3.98
CA CYS A 24 17.43 -10.96 -5.12
C CYS A 24 18.17 -11.11 -6.45
N GLU A 25 19.22 -10.32 -6.66
CA GLU A 25 20.04 -10.35 -7.87
C GLU A 25 20.72 -11.72 -8.03
N TYR A 26 21.17 -12.31 -6.94
CA TYR A 26 21.79 -13.63 -6.93
C TYR A 26 20.82 -14.72 -7.37
N VAL A 27 19.64 -14.81 -6.74
CA VAL A 27 18.60 -15.77 -7.13
C VAL A 27 18.21 -15.58 -8.59
N LYS A 28 18.00 -14.33 -9.00
CA LYS A 28 17.57 -13.98 -10.36
C LYS A 28 18.57 -14.43 -11.42
N LYS A 29 19.87 -14.16 -11.20
CA LYS A 29 20.95 -14.62 -12.10
C LYS A 29 20.99 -16.15 -12.25
N LYS A 30 20.61 -16.89 -11.21
CA LYS A 30 20.57 -18.36 -11.23
C LYS A 30 19.28 -18.93 -11.82
N GLN A 31 18.14 -18.25 -11.64
CA GLN A 31 16.86 -18.62 -12.26
C GLN A 31 16.90 -18.46 -13.77
N ASP A 32 17.44 -17.34 -14.26
CA ASP A 32 17.62 -17.09 -15.70
C ASP A 32 18.48 -18.19 -16.37
N ALA A 33 19.37 -18.84 -15.62
CA ALA A 33 20.22 -19.93 -16.09
C ALA A 33 19.56 -21.33 -16.04
N THR A 34 18.48 -21.51 -15.26
CA THR A 34 17.89 -22.83 -14.98
C THR A 34 16.47 -23.02 -15.52
N ASN A 35 15.89 -21.99 -16.15
CA ASN A 35 14.53 -21.98 -16.72
C ASN A 35 13.44 -22.43 -15.72
N ASN A 36 13.71 -22.29 -14.42
CA ASN A 36 12.86 -22.79 -13.36
C ASN A 36 11.82 -21.71 -12.98
N GLN A 37 10.55 -22.09 -12.88
CA GLN A 37 9.42 -21.13 -12.77
C GLN A 37 9.12 -20.64 -11.34
N ILE A 38 9.75 -21.23 -10.31
CA ILE A 38 9.44 -20.87 -8.91
C ILE A 38 10.05 -19.50 -8.59
N HIS A 39 9.25 -18.59 -8.04
CA HIS A 39 9.58 -17.18 -7.87
C HIS A 39 10.63 -16.96 -6.77
N SER A 40 11.63 -16.10 -7.02
CA SER A 40 12.70 -15.77 -6.07
C SER A 40 12.20 -15.26 -4.72
N LEU A 41 11.05 -14.58 -4.74
CA LEU A 41 10.32 -14.12 -3.57
C LEU A 41 9.99 -15.26 -2.62
N GLU A 42 9.43 -16.36 -3.13
CA GLU A 42 8.94 -17.46 -2.28
C GLU A 42 10.10 -18.08 -1.51
N TYR A 43 11.22 -18.35 -2.19
CA TYR A 43 12.43 -18.90 -1.56
C TYR A 43 13.04 -17.98 -0.49
N LEU A 44 13.12 -16.68 -0.76
CA LEU A 44 13.74 -15.75 0.18
C LEU A 44 12.80 -15.42 1.35
N ALA A 45 11.50 -15.31 1.09
CA ALA A 45 10.55 -14.86 2.10
C ALA A 45 10.47 -15.81 3.28
N TRP A 46 10.31 -17.12 3.07
CA TRP A 46 10.19 -18.05 4.20
C TRP A 46 11.51 -18.18 4.99
N LEU A 47 12.67 -18.01 4.34
CA LEU A 47 13.97 -17.97 5.00
C LEU A 47 14.09 -16.74 5.91
N PHE A 48 13.79 -15.56 5.37
CA PHE A 48 13.78 -14.33 6.16
C PHE A 48 12.73 -14.37 7.27
N PHE A 49 11.57 -14.98 7.04
CA PHE A 49 10.55 -15.18 8.07
C PHE A 49 11.11 -15.95 9.27
N LEU A 50 11.78 -17.09 9.05
CA LEU A 50 12.36 -17.88 10.14
C LEU A 50 13.44 -17.12 10.91
N LYS A 51 14.31 -16.41 10.19
CA LYS A 51 15.33 -15.59 10.82
C LYS A 51 14.74 -14.45 11.66
N CYS A 52 13.72 -13.77 11.12
CA CYS A 52 12.99 -12.71 11.80
C CYS A 52 12.28 -13.25 13.04
N LEU A 53 11.65 -14.41 12.94
CA LEU A 53 10.94 -15.07 14.02
C LEU A 53 11.89 -15.42 15.18
N GLU A 54 13.08 -15.98 14.90
CA GLU A 54 14.06 -16.27 15.96
C GLU A 54 14.44 -14.99 16.71
N HIS A 55 14.75 -13.92 15.96
CA HIS A 55 15.14 -12.65 16.55
C HIS A 55 14.01 -12.06 17.45
N GLN A 56 12.76 -12.19 17.02
CA GLN A 56 11.60 -11.74 17.78
C GLN A 56 11.41 -12.56 19.08
N GLU A 57 11.54 -13.88 19.02
CA GLU A 57 11.44 -14.76 20.21
C GLU A 57 12.59 -14.53 21.20
N GLN A 58 13.83 -14.33 20.71
CA GLN A 58 14.99 -14.02 21.55
C GLN A 58 14.79 -12.72 22.35
N ARG A 59 14.13 -11.71 21.77
CA ARG A 59 13.85 -10.42 22.43
C ARG A 59 12.56 -10.40 23.25
N ALA A 60 11.67 -11.37 23.07
CA ALA A 60 10.44 -11.46 23.84
C ALA A 60 10.76 -11.69 25.33
N GLU A 61 10.14 -10.90 26.21
CA GLU A 61 10.30 -11.06 27.66
C GLU A 61 9.89 -12.49 28.10
N PRO A 62 10.57 -13.08 29.10
CA PRO A 62 10.28 -14.44 29.56
C PRO A 62 8.82 -14.67 29.98
N VAL A 63 8.14 -13.60 30.42
CA VAL A 63 6.73 -13.64 30.82
C VAL A 63 5.80 -13.72 29.59
N LYS A 64 6.09 -13.00 28.50
CA LYS A 64 5.33 -13.09 27.24
C LYS A 64 5.53 -14.42 26.50
N ARG A 65 6.71 -15.05 26.65
CA ARG A 65 6.98 -16.42 26.13
C ARG A 65 6.05 -17.51 26.70
N LYS A 66 5.37 -17.25 27.82
CA LYS A 66 4.43 -18.19 28.46
C LYS A 66 2.95 -17.89 28.17
N ALA A 67 2.59 -16.66 27.80
CA ALA A 67 1.21 -16.19 27.81
C ALA A 67 0.57 -16.00 26.41
N GLU A 68 1.37 -15.84 25.35
CA GLU A 68 0.86 -15.56 24.00
C GLU A 68 1.40 -16.60 23.00
N ALA A 69 0.53 -17.52 22.54
CA ALA A 69 0.78 -18.37 21.38
C ALA A 69 0.54 -17.51 20.12
N PRO A 70 1.46 -17.50 19.13
CA PRO A 70 2.26 -18.64 18.65
C PRO A 70 3.80 -18.45 18.73
N LEU A 71 4.32 -17.79 19.77
CA LEU A 71 5.76 -17.51 19.98
C LEU A 71 6.51 -18.63 20.73
N ALA A 72 6.16 -19.89 20.48
CA ALA A 72 6.75 -21.04 21.19
C ALA A 72 7.47 -22.03 20.27
N LEU A 73 7.77 -21.66 19.03
CA LEU A 73 8.46 -22.58 18.10
C LEU A 73 9.86 -22.93 18.60
N PHE A 74 10.57 -21.95 19.17
CA PHE A 74 11.97 -22.13 19.59
C PHE A 74 12.15 -22.38 21.09
N LYS A 75 11.12 -22.88 21.78
CA LYS A 75 11.35 -23.53 23.09
C LYS A 75 12.34 -24.68 22.97
N ASP A 76 12.31 -25.36 21.83
CA ASP A 76 13.33 -26.32 21.42
C ASP A 76 14.34 -25.62 20.51
N THR A 77 15.59 -25.56 20.99
CA THR A 77 16.67 -24.84 20.31
C THR A 77 17.00 -25.47 18.96
N GLN A 78 16.66 -26.73 18.71
CA GLN A 78 16.99 -27.38 17.43
C GLN A 78 16.27 -26.76 16.23
N TYR A 79 15.14 -26.09 16.45
CA TYR A 79 14.35 -25.46 15.39
C TYR A 79 14.77 -24.01 15.12
N THR A 80 15.62 -23.40 15.95
CA THR A 80 16.05 -22.01 15.75
C THR A 80 16.84 -21.84 14.48
N TRP A 81 16.70 -20.67 13.82
CA TRP A 81 17.48 -20.34 12.63
C TRP A 81 18.99 -20.58 12.86
N SER A 82 19.52 -20.09 13.98
CA SER A 82 20.92 -20.25 14.36
C SER A 82 21.36 -21.71 14.52
N ALA A 83 20.50 -22.60 14.99
CA ALA A 83 20.85 -24.01 15.19
C ALA A 83 20.77 -24.82 13.90
N TRP A 84 19.67 -24.74 13.15
CA TRP A 84 19.52 -25.58 11.97
C TRP A 84 20.40 -25.13 10.81
N ILE A 85 20.74 -23.83 10.71
CA ILE A 85 21.66 -23.37 9.67
C ILE A 85 23.07 -23.94 9.87
N GLU A 86 23.52 -24.11 11.12
CA GLU A 86 24.80 -24.77 11.42
C GLU A 86 24.77 -26.23 10.92
N ASN A 87 23.66 -26.94 11.13
CA ASN A 87 23.47 -28.30 10.63
C ASN A 87 23.47 -28.35 9.09
N VAL A 88 22.81 -27.40 8.42
CA VAL A 88 22.79 -27.31 6.95
C VAL A 88 24.16 -26.98 6.38
N SER A 89 24.95 -26.13 7.06
CA SER A 89 26.31 -25.80 6.64
C SER A 89 27.21 -27.05 6.62
N LYS A 90 26.99 -27.97 7.56
CA LYS A 90 27.73 -29.24 7.72
C LYS A 90 27.17 -30.38 6.86
N ALA A 91 25.91 -30.32 6.43
CA ALA A 91 25.26 -31.37 5.67
C ALA A 91 25.95 -31.63 4.33
N GLU A 92 26.20 -32.90 3.99
CA GLU A 92 26.88 -33.28 2.75
C GLU A 92 25.91 -33.35 1.57
N THR A 93 24.64 -33.68 1.83
CA THR A 93 23.62 -33.87 0.79
C THR A 93 22.34 -33.08 1.07
N GLN A 94 21.55 -32.84 0.00
CA GLN A 94 20.30 -32.10 0.09
C GLN A 94 19.22 -32.88 0.87
N GLU A 95 19.24 -34.21 0.79
CA GLU A 95 18.25 -35.09 1.40
C GLU A 95 18.26 -35.01 2.92
N GLN A 96 19.45 -34.86 3.54
CA GLN A 96 19.59 -34.70 4.98
C GLN A 96 18.87 -33.44 5.47
N VAL A 97 19.02 -32.35 4.72
CA VAL A 97 18.39 -31.06 5.03
C VAL A 97 16.89 -31.09 4.72
N ALA A 98 16.53 -31.71 3.59
CA ALA A 98 15.14 -31.86 3.17
C ALA A 98 14.33 -32.67 4.18
N TYR A 99 14.88 -33.74 4.73
CA TYR A 99 14.20 -34.54 5.74
C TYR A 99 13.82 -33.69 6.96
N PHE A 100 14.79 -32.99 7.55
CA PHE A 100 14.53 -32.11 8.69
C PHE A 100 13.48 -31.02 8.36
N LEU A 101 13.64 -30.32 7.23
CA LEU A 101 12.74 -29.23 6.86
C LEU A 101 11.31 -29.73 6.61
N TYR A 102 11.13 -30.76 5.79
CA TYR A 102 9.79 -31.22 5.39
C TYR A 102 9.11 -32.12 6.43
N GLN A 103 9.86 -32.86 7.26
CA GLN A 103 9.28 -33.80 8.23
C GLN A 103 9.15 -33.20 9.63
N GLU A 104 9.94 -32.19 9.96
CA GLU A 104 9.96 -31.63 11.32
C GLU A 104 9.57 -30.15 11.32
N LEU A 105 10.37 -29.29 10.67
CA LEU A 105 10.20 -27.84 10.81
C LEU A 105 8.93 -27.29 10.12
N PHE A 106 8.65 -27.72 8.89
CA PHE A 106 7.49 -27.24 8.13
C PHE A 106 6.15 -27.63 8.76
N PRO A 107 5.92 -28.89 9.20
CA PRO A 107 4.69 -29.24 9.94
C PRO A 107 4.47 -28.40 11.21
N LEU A 108 5.54 -28.03 11.91
CA LEU A 108 5.47 -27.18 13.09
C LEU A 108 5.03 -25.75 12.74
N ILE A 109 5.58 -25.17 11.65
CA ILE A 109 5.17 -23.87 11.12
C ILE A 109 3.70 -23.89 10.70
N GLN A 110 3.28 -24.93 9.99
CA GLN A 110 1.89 -25.08 9.53
C GLN A 110 0.91 -25.08 10.69
N THR A 111 1.20 -25.83 11.75
CA THR A 111 0.33 -25.94 12.92
C THR A 111 0.31 -24.65 13.75
N SER A 112 1.45 -23.96 13.86
CA SER A 112 1.59 -22.81 14.76
C SER A 112 1.10 -21.49 14.17
N PHE A 113 1.20 -21.33 12.85
CA PHE A 113 0.90 -20.08 12.16
C PHE A 113 -0.18 -20.21 11.07
N GLU A 114 -0.78 -21.40 10.92
CA GLU A 114 -1.75 -21.71 9.86
C GLU A 114 -1.23 -21.41 8.43
N ILE A 115 0.09 -21.56 8.25
CA ILE A 115 0.78 -21.37 6.98
C ILE A 115 0.83 -22.70 6.24
N ASP A 116 0.31 -22.74 5.02
CA ASP A 116 0.45 -23.91 4.15
C ASP A 116 1.90 -24.03 3.66
N THR A 117 2.67 -24.92 4.30
CA THR A 117 4.08 -25.11 4.00
C THR A 117 4.34 -25.80 2.67
N LYS A 118 3.31 -26.20 1.92
CA LYS A 118 3.50 -26.69 0.54
C LYS A 118 4.06 -25.60 -0.39
N TYR A 119 4.04 -24.32 0.01
CA TYR A 119 4.69 -23.22 -0.71
C TYR A 119 6.10 -22.90 -0.21
N MET A 120 6.56 -23.60 0.83
CA MET A 120 7.93 -23.49 1.34
C MET A 120 8.76 -24.59 0.69
N HIS A 121 9.66 -24.20 -0.20
CA HIS A 121 10.50 -25.12 -0.94
C HIS A 121 11.98 -24.84 -0.76
N ILE A 122 12.77 -25.91 -0.76
CA ILE A 122 14.22 -25.85 -0.88
C ILE A 122 14.56 -25.58 -2.35
N TYR A 123 15.51 -24.69 -2.60
CA TYR A 123 15.98 -24.43 -3.95
C TYR A 123 16.56 -25.73 -4.56
N PRO A 124 16.20 -26.13 -5.79
CA PRO A 124 16.59 -27.44 -6.33
C PRO A 124 18.09 -27.68 -6.43
N ASP A 125 18.88 -26.62 -6.67
CA ASP A 125 20.34 -26.68 -6.57
C ASP A 125 20.77 -26.45 -5.12
N PHE A 126 21.27 -27.49 -4.47
CA PHE A 126 21.69 -27.43 -3.07
C PHE A 126 22.85 -26.45 -2.81
N THR A 127 23.75 -26.26 -3.79
CA THR A 127 24.84 -25.28 -3.66
C THR A 127 24.27 -23.87 -3.65
N VAL A 128 23.31 -23.60 -4.54
CA VAL A 128 22.59 -22.32 -4.56
C VAL A 128 21.80 -22.15 -3.26
N PHE A 129 21.12 -23.19 -2.77
CA PHE A 129 20.39 -23.12 -1.50
C PHE A 129 21.31 -22.73 -0.32
N LYS A 130 22.47 -23.38 -0.17
CA LYS A 130 23.46 -23.01 0.87
C LYS A 130 23.95 -21.58 0.74
N GLN A 131 24.11 -21.06 -0.47
CA GLN A 131 24.52 -19.68 -0.69
C GLN A 131 23.42 -18.69 -0.34
N LEU A 132 22.15 -19.01 -0.64
CA LEU A 132 21.02 -18.20 -0.22
C LEU A 132 20.92 -18.14 1.29
N LEU A 133 21.08 -19.27 1.97
CA LEU A 133 21.15 -19.33 3.42
C LEU A 133 22.25 -18.43 3.98
N ALA A 134 23.48 -18.52 3.43
CA ALA A 134 24.59 -17.67 3.86
C ALA A 134 24.30 -16.17 3.66
N VAL A 135 23.66 -15.79 2.56
CA VAL A 135 23.26 -14.39 2.31
C VAL A 135 22.21 -13.93 3.32
N VAL A 136 21.15 -14.73 3.53
CA VAL A 136 20.11 -14.42 4.53
C VAL A 136 20.72 -14.33 5.92
N ASP A 137 21.64 -15.24 6.27
CA ASP A 137 22.34 -15.28 7.56
C ASP A 137 23.26 -14.08 7.77
N SER A 138 23.94 -13.60 6.72
CA SER A 138 24.78 -12.42 6.77
C SER A 138 24.04 -11.10 7.01
N VAL A 139 22.72 -11.08 6.82
CA VAL A 139 21.90 -9.88 7.07
C VAL A 139 21.86 -9.61 8.57
N ASP A 140 22.76 -8.78 9.07
CA ASP A 140 22.79 -8.45 10.50
C ASP A 140 21.46 -7.78 10.90
N LEU A 141 20.73 -8.43 11.80
CA LEU A 141 19.48 -7.92 12.37
C LEU A 141 19.74 -7.11 13.66
N VAL A 142 21.00 -6.85 14.02
CA VAL A 142 21.48 -6.11 15.19
C VAL A 142 22.24 -4.86 14.68
N GLN A 143 22.14 -3.60 15.14
CA GLN A 143 21.88 -2.95 16.43
C GLN A 143 21.01 -1.67 16.27
N ASN A 144 20.36 -1.24 17.36
CA ASN A 144 19.54 -0.02 17.54
C ASN A 144 18.17 0.03 16.87
N ILE A 145 17.41 -1.06 16.88
CA ILE A 145 16.05 -0.99 16.37
C ILE A 145 15.07 -1.73 17.27
N GLU A 146 13.98 -1.05 17.62
CA GLU A 146 12.92 -1.45 18.56
C GLU A 146 12.27 -2.78 18.15
N LYS A 147 11.49 -3.41 19.04
CA LYS A 147 10.81 -4.71 18.80
C LYS A 147 10.00 -4.73 17.49
N ASP A 148 9.41 -3.60 17.10
CA ASP A 148 8.64 -3.41 15.87
C ASP A 148 9.46 -3.47 14.58
N THR A 149 10.79 -3.45 14.70
CA THR A 149 11.63 -3.24 13.53
C THR A 149 11.83 -4.52 12.74
N THR A 150 11.96 -5.69 13.36
CA THR A 150 12.18 -6.93 12.60
C THR A 150 10.98 -7.27 11.71
N ALA A 151 9.77 -7.09 12.22
CA ALA A 151 8.55 -7.26 11.44
C ALA A 151 8.42 -6.18 10.35
N TYR A 152 8.77 -4.91 10.66
CA TYR A 152 8.83 -3.84 9.66
C TYR A 152 9.87 -4.12 8.56
N LEU A 153 11.03 -4.65 8.91
CA LEU A 153 12.05 -5.08 7.98
C LEU A 153 11.46 -6.14 7.07
N TYR A 154 10.80 -7.17 7.59
CA TYR A 154 10.14 -8.18 6.78
C TYR A 154 9.12 -7.59 5.79
N SER A 155 8.26 -6.65 6.21
CA SER A 155 7.34 -5.97 5.30
C SER A 155 8.08 -5.18 4.20
N LYS A 156 9.21 -4.55 4.55
CA LYS A 156 10.08 -3.86 3.58
C LYS A 156 10.77 -4.87 2.64
N LEU A 157 11.17 -6.04 3.14
CA LEU A 157 11.72 -7.13 2.32
C LEU A 157 10.72 -7.56 1.25
N LEU A 158 9.47 -7.81 1.64
CA LEU A 158 8.41 -8.17 0.70
C LEU A 158 8.18 -7.08 -0.35
N ASP A 159 8.20 -5.79 0.05
CA ASP A 159 8.08 -4.66 -0.89
C ASP A 159 9.27 -4.58 -1.87
N ILE A 160 10.51 -4.76 -1.38
CA ILE A 160 11.71 -4.78 -2.23
C ILE A 160 11.67 -5.98 -3.19
N LEU A 161 11.31 -7.15 -2.69
CA LEU A 161 11.19 -8.37 -3.49
C LEU A 161 10.11 -8.20 -4.57
N ALA A 162 8.99 -7.56 -4.22
CA ALA A 162 7.92 -7.25 -5.17
C ALA A 162 8.35 -6.27 -6.26
N LYS A 163 9.06 -5.19 -5.89
CA LYS A 163 9.53 -4.15 -6.83
C LYS A 163 10.74 -4.56 -7.67
N GLY A 164 11.67 -5.34 -7.11
CA GLY A 164 12.92 -5.75 -7.76
C GLY A 164 12.74 -6.79 -8.87
N SER A 165 11.59 -7.46 -8.89
CA SER A 165 11.30 -8.52 -9.85
C SER A 165 10.81 -7.95 -11.18
N LYS A 166 11.75 -7.46 -12.00
CA LYS A 166 11.50 -6.95 -13.37
C LYS A 166 11.17 -8.04 -14.41
N THR A 167 11.04 -9.31 -14.02
CA THR A 167 10.74 -10.38 -14.99
C THR A 167 9.28 -10.34 -15.42
N LYS A 168 9.00 -10.72 -16.68
CA LYS A 168 7.62 -10.89 -17.16
C LYS A 168 6.83 -11.85 -16.26
N SER A 169 7.49 -12.80 -15.61
CA SER A 169 6.91 -13.79 -14.68
C SER A 169 6.48 -13.26 -13.32
N TYR A 170 6.83 -12.04 -12.93
CA TYR A 170 6.40 -11.48 -11.64
C TYR A 170 5.28 -10.45 -11.77
N LYS A 171 5.21 -9.74 -12.91
CA LYS A 171 3.95 -9.10 -13.36
C LYS A 171 2.79 -10.09 -13.44
N GLN A 172 3.12 -11.36 -13.62
CA GLN A 172 2.24 -12.53 -13.70
C GLN A 172 1.80 -13.08 -12.33
N THR A 173 2.43 -12.67 -11.22
CA THR A 173 2.04 -13.10 -9.86
C THR A 173 0.97 -12.22 -9.22
N GLY A 174 0.59 -11.11 -9.85
CA GLY A 174 -0.43 -10.18 -9.31
C GLY A 174 -0.02 -9.44 -8.03
N ILE A 175 1.24 -9.56 -7.57
CA ILE A 175 1.73 -8.93 -6.35
C ILE A 175 1.97 -7.43 -6.60
N PHE A 176 0.90 -6.64 -6.52
CA PHE A 176 0.96 -5.19 -6.47
C PHE A 176 1.22 -4.75 -5.03
N SER A 177 2.41 -4.19 -4.77
CA SER A 177 2.69 -3.60 -3.46
C SER A 177 2.15 -2.18 -3.40
N THR A 178 1.23 -1.92 -2.48
CA THR A 178 0.81 -0.57 -2.13
C THR A 178 1.96 0.16 -1.43
N PRO A 179 2.41 1.34 -1.91
CA PRO A 179 3.48 2.07 -1.26
C PRO A 179 3.20 2.32 0.22
N LEU A 180 4.17 2.04 1.10
CA LEU A 180 4.00 2.15 2.55
C LEU A 180 3.52 3.54 3.02
N PRO A 181 3.94 4.68 2.42
CA PRO A 181 3.37 5.98 2.77
C PRO A 181 1.87 6.10 2.47
N LEU A 182 1.42 5.55 1.33
CA LEU A 182 0.00 5.51 0.99
C LEU A 182 -0.78 4.59 1.95
N VAL A 183 -0.22 3.44 2.32
CA VAL A 183 -0.80 2.53 3.32
C VAL A 183 -1.04 3.27 4.65
N ARG A 184 -0.01 3.97 5.15
CA ARG A 184 -0.13 4.77 6.39
C ARG A 184 -1.16 5.88 6.26
N PHE A 185 -1.19 6.57 5.11
CA PHE A 185 -2.20 7.59 4.83
C PHE A 185 -3.63 7.02 4.86
N MET A 186 -3.88 5.90 4.17
CA MET A 186 -5.18 5.24 4.12
C MET A 186 -5.69 4.88 5.53
N VAL A 187 -4.81 4.33 6.37
CA VAL A 187 -5.13 4.00 7.77
C VAL A 187 -5.42 5.25 8.59
N LYS A 188 -4.56 6.28 8.52
CA LYS A 188 -4.78 7.55 9.23
C LYS A 188 -6.09 8.23 8.79
N LEU A 189 -6.43 8.15 7.50
CA LEU A 189 -7.67 8.69 6.94
C LEU A 189 -8.90 7.95 7.45
N ALA A 190 -8.85 6.61 7.47
CA ALA A 190 -9.93 5.79 8.03
C ALA A 190 -10.06 5.96 9.55
N SER A 191 -8.94 6.22 10.25
CA SER A 191 -8.84 6.32 11.70
C SER A 191 -9.56 5.16 12.41
N PRO A 192 -9.12 3.90 12.20
CA PRO A 192 -9.73 2.75 12.86
C PRO A 192 -9.55 2.82 14.37
N GLN A 193 -10.51 2.27 15.10
CA GLN A 193 -10.61 2.28 16.55
C GLN A 193 -10.44 0.86 17.12
N GLN A 194 -10.27 0.79 18.44
CA GLN A 194 -10.35 -0.48 19.17
C GLN A 194 -11.72 -1.11 18.98
N ASP A 195 -11.74 -2.44 18.99
CA ASP A 195 -12.98 -3.24 18.88
C ASP A 195 -13.77 -3.05 17.57
N GLU A 196 -13.08 -2.66 16.49
CA GLU A 196 -13.65 -2.63 15.13
C GLU A 196 -13.24 -3.90 14.34
N ILE A 197 -13.95 -4.19 13.26
CA ILE A 197 -13.55 -5.18 12.25
C ILE A 197 -12.77 -4.44 11.16
N ILE A 198 -11.52 -4.84 10.94
CA ILE A 198 -10.69 -4.33 9.86
C ILE A 198 -10.64 -5.36 8.75
N TYR A 199 -11.10 -4.98 7.55
CA TYR A 199 -11.25 -5.90 6.42
C TYR A 199 -10.52 -5.41 5.16
N ASP A 200 -9.76 -6.32 4.53
CA ASP A 200 -9.15 -6.10 3.22
C ASP A 200 -9.52 -7.23 2.23
N PRO A 201 -10.45 -7.02 1.28
CA PRO A 201 -10.86 -8.02 0.29
C PRO A 201 -9.79 -8.38 -0.77
N ALA A 202 -8.66 -7.68 -0.80
CA ALA A 202 -7.51 -7.95 -1.68
C ALA A 202 -6.21 -7.70 -0.91
N CYS A 203 -5.99 -8.49 0.15
CA CYS A 203 -5.03 -8.14 1.18
C CYS A 203 -3.55 -8.25 0.76
N GLY A 204 -3.22 -8.96 -0.31
CA GLY A 204 -1.85 -9.12 -0.77
C GLY A 204 -0.95 -9.61 0.36
N ALA A 205 0.14 -8.88 0.62
CA ALA A 205 1.06 -9.18 1.73
C ALA A 205 0.58 -8.71 3.13
N GLY A 206 -0.63 -8.16 3.26
CA GLY A 206 -1.23 -7.77 4.54
C GLY A 206 -0.83 -6.39 5.08
N ASN A 207 -0.15 -5.55 4.29
CA ASN A 207 0.41 -4.28 4.76
C ASN A 207 -0.66 -3.30 5.30
N LEU A 208 -1.87 -3.26 4.74
CA LEU A 208 -2.97 -2.42 5.23
C LEU A 208 -3.48 -2.89 6.60
N LEU A 209 -3.64 -4.21 6.79
CA LEU A 209 -4.07 -4.81 8.05
C LEU A 209 -3.03 -4.58 9.16
N ILE A 210 -1.75 -4.78 8.84
CA ILE A 210 -0.62 -4.53 9.76
C ILE A 210 -0.57 -3.06 10.17
N ALA A 211 -0.69 -2.14 9.21
CA ALA A 211 -0.66 -0.72 9.49
C ALA A 211 -1.87 -0.28 10.33
N ALA A 212 -3.04 -0.86 10.12
CA ALA A 212 -4.22 -0.64 10.95
C ALA A 212 -4.02 -1.16 12.38
N HIS A 213 -3.49 -2.38 12.54
CA HIS A 213 -3.16 -2.93 13.85
C HIS A 213 -2.19 -2.03 14.63
N LYS A 214 -1.09 -1.61 13.97
CA LYS A 214 -0.11 -0.69 14.57
C LYS A 214 -0.75 0.65 14.93
N TYR A 215 -1.57 1.23 14.07
CA TYR A 215 -2.26 2.49 14.37
C TYR A 215 -3.16 2.38 15.60
N ILE A 216 -3.94 1.30 15.73
CA ILE A 216 -4.82 1.08 16.88
C ILE A 216 -4.00 0.86 18.16
N HIS A 217 -2.91 0.09 18.08
CA HIS A 217 -1.98 -0.10 19.19
C HIS A 217 -1.34 1.22 19.63
N ASP A 218 -0.91 2.06 18.70
CA ASP A 218 -0.24 3.34 19.00
C ASP A 218 -1.18 4.37 19.65
N ILE A 219 -2.49 4.24 19.48
CA ILE A 219 -3.50 5.04 20.19
C ILE A 219 -3.52 4.72 21.69
N ASP A 220 -3.49 3.43 22.06
CA ASP A 220 -3.39 3.00 23.46
C ASP A 220 -2.45 1.80 23.62
N PRO A 221 -1.13 2.03 23.75
CA PRO A 221 -0.13 0.96 23.82
C PRO A 221 -0.24 0.06 25.07
N ARG A 222 -1.10 0.41 26.03
CA ARG A 222 -1.29 -0.37 27.27
C ARG A 222 -2.34 -1.45 27.11
N GLN A 223 -3.21 -1.34 26.11
CA GLN A 223 -4.28 -2.28 25.83
C GLN A 223 -3.87 -3.20 24.67
N PRO A 224 -4.14 -4.51 24.75
CA PRO A 224 -4.06 -5.35 23.57
C PRO A 224 -5.08 -4.89 22.53
N VAL A 225 -4.75 -5.05 21.24
CA VAL A 225 -5.67 -4.73 20.15
C VAL A 225 -6.80 -5.76 20.13
N ALA A 226 -8.03 -5.33 20.44
CA ALA A 226 -9.22 -6.20 20.46
C ALA A 226 -9.94 -6.29 19.09
N SER A 227 -9.47 -5.52 18.11
CA SER A 227 -10.03 -5.47 16.76
C SER A 227 -9.83 -6.80 16.02
N VAL A 228 -10.79 -7.13 15.15
CA VAL A 228 -10.76 -8.37 14.36
C VAL A 228 -10.24 -8.06 12.96
N PHE A 229 -9.18 -8.72 12.53
CA PHE A 229 -8.59 -8.54 11.21
C PHE A 229 -9.07 -9.63 10.26
N GLN A 230 -9.57 -9.24 9.09
CA GLN A 230 -10.10 -10.14 8.06
C GLN A 230 -9.50 -9.80 6.70
N GLY A 231 -9.32 -10.81 5.86
CA GLY A 231 -8.75 -10.58 4.54
C GLY A 231 -8.99 -11.70 3.54
N SER A 232 -8.88 -11.35 2.27
CA SER A 232 -8.99 -12.29 1.15
C SER A 232 -7.84 -12.07 0.18
N GLU A 233 -7.22 -13.16 -0.25
CA GLU A 233 -6.18 -13.17 -1.28
C GLU A 233 -6.45 -14.31 -2.26
N VAL A 234 -6.28 -14.08 -3.55
CA VAL A 234 -6.57 -15.07 -4.60
C VAL A 234 -5.39 -15.98 -4.90
N HIS A 235 -4.17 -15.49 -4.72
CA HIS A 235 -2.96 -16.24 -5.02
C HIS A 235 -2.47 -16.99 -3.76
N PRO A 236 -2.51 -18.33 -3.75
CA PRO A 236 -2.25 -19.10 -2.54
C PRO A 236 -0.87 -18.88 -1.92
N SER A 237 0.17 -18.65 -2.75
CA SER A 237 1.52 -18.38 -2.24
C SER A 237 1.62 -16.97 -1.63
N VAL A 238 0.90 -15.98 -2.17
CA VAL A 238 0.84 -14.62 -1.62
C VAL A 238 0.09 -14.62 -0.29
N LEU A 239 -0.97 -15.42 -0.18
CA LEU A 239 -1.67 -15.65 1.08
C LEU A 239 -0.71 -16.15 2.18
N GLN A 240 0.23 -17.04 1.86
CA GLN A 240 1.21 -17.50 2.85
C GLN A 240 2.17 -16.37 3.27
N LEU A 241 2.58 -15.52 2.33
CA LEU A 241 3.40 -14.35 2.65
C LEU A 241 2.64 -13.36 3.55
N CYS A 242 1.34 -13.19 3.32
CA CYS A 242 0.43 -12.42 4.16
C CYS A 242 0.41 -12.96 5.59
N LYS A 243 0.15 -14.27 5.75
CA LYS A 243 0.11 -14.93 7.06
C LYS A 243 1.45 -14.85 7.80
N MET A 244 2.57 -15.05 7.11
CA MET A 244 3.93 -14.85 7.66
C MET A 244 4.12 -13.41 8.15
N ASN A 245 3.76 -12.42 7.33
CA ASN A 245 3.92 -11.01 7.67
C ASN A 245 3.05 -10.64 8.89
N LEU A 246 1.76 -11.00 8.87
CA LEU A 246 0.84 -10.78 9.98
C LEU A 246 1.34 -11.44 11.28
N SER A 247 1.84 -12.67 11.21
CA SER A 247 2.37 -13.40 12.36
C SER A 247 3.57 -12.67 13.00
N LEU A 248 4.52 -12.16 12.19
CA LEU A 248 5.64 -11.37 12.71
C LEU A 248 5.17 -10.07 13.38
N HIS A 249 4.10 -9.47 12.88
CA HIS A 249 3.47 -8.29 13.48
C HIS A 249 2.53 -8.62 14.65
N ASN A 250 2.42 -9.89 15.06
CA ASN A 250 1.50 -10.39 16.09
C ASN A 250 0.02 -10.08 15.79
N VAL A 251 -0.34 -10.05 14.51
CA VAL A 251 -1.72 -9.90 14.06
C VAL A 251 -2.31 -11.29 13.80
N ASP A 252 -3.46 -11.58 14.39
CA ASP A 252 -4.18 -12.83 14.15
C ASP A 252 -4.51 -12.97 12.66
N CYS A 253 -4.13 -14.11 12.08
CA CYS A 253 -4.33 -14.42 10.67
C CYS A 253 -5.38 -15.53 10.41
N SER A 254 -6.10 -15.97 11.45
CA SER A 254 -7.12 -17.02 11.38
C SER A 254 -8.25 -16.69 10.39
N LYS A 255 -8.56 -15.39 10.19
CA LYS A 255 -9.60 -14.92 9.26
C LYS A 255 -9.05 -14.42 7.92
N ILE A 256 -7.84 -14.84 7.56
CA ILE A 256 -7.19 -14.55 6.27
C ILE A 256 -7.33 -15.77 5.36
N ARG A 257 -8.07 -15.63 4.26
CA ARG A 257 -8.55 -16.78 3.47
C ARG A 257 -8.16 -16.68 1.99
N GLU A 258 -7.96 -17.84 1.38
CA GLU A 258 -7.85 -17.95 -0.08
C GLU A 258 -9.22 -17.73 -0.72
N ARG A 259 -9.45 -16.59 -1.37
CA ARG A 259 -10.77 -16.27 -1.93
C ARG A 259 -10.73 -15.20 -3.01
N ASP A 260 -11.35 -15.52 -4.14
CA ASP A 260 -11.74 -14.54 -5.15
C ASP A 260 -13.11 -13.96 -4.78
N ILE A 261 -13.12 -12.69 -4.38
CA ILE A 261 -14.33 -12.00 -3.93
C ILE A 261 -15.31 -11.72 -5.08
N THR A 262 -14.85 -11.78 -6.33
CA THR A 262 -15.66 -11.43 -7.52
C THR A 262 -16.56 -12.57 -8.01
N ARG A 263 -16.35 -13.79 -7.50
CA ARG A 263 -17.20 -14.96 -7.79
C ARG A 263 -18.11 -15.28 -6.60
N PRO A 264 -19.28 -15.90 -6.81
CA PRO A 264 -20.12 -16.34 -5.70
C PRO A 264 -19.39 -17.36 -4.79
N ILE A 265 -19.81 -17.40 -3.52
CA ILE A 265 -19.38 -18.43 -2.56
C ILE A 265 -19.93 -19.78 -3.03
N THR A 266 -19.06 -20.79 -3.07
CA THR A 266 -19.39 -22.16 -3.43
C THR A 266 -19.43 -23.06 -2.20
N ILE A 267 -20.09 -24.21 -2.31
CA ILE A 267 -20.10 -25.23 -1.25
C ILE A 267 -18.67 -25.66 -0.87
N SER A 268 -17.76 -25.73 -1.84
CA SER A 268 -16.34 -26.05 -1.59
C SER A 268 -15.65 -24.99 -0.72
N ASP A 269 -15.99 -23.71 -0.92
CA ASP A 269 -15.47 -22.64 -0.08
C ASP A 269 -15.98 -22.80 1.36
N LEU A 270 -17.26 -23.16 1.53
CA LEU A 270 -17.85 -23.40 2.86
C LEU A 270 -17.27 -24.64 3.56
N PHE A 271 -16.90 -25.68 2.83
CA PHE A 271 -16.19 -26.82 3.44
C PHE A 271 -14.78 -26.46 3.90
N THR A 272 -14.10 -25.57 3.17
CA THR A 272 -12.74 -25.15 3.48
C THR A 272 -12.74 -24.10 4.61
N TYR A 273 -13.73 -23.22 4.59
CA TYR A 273 -13.90 -22.10 5.51
C TYR A 273 -15.37 -22.04 5.94
N PRO A 274 -15.78 -22.87 6.92
CA PRO A 274 -17.18 -22.95 7.38
C PRO A 274 -17.75 -21.62 7.87
N ASP A 275 -16.86 -20.78 8.40
CA ASP A 275 -17.13 -19.44 8.90
C ASP A 275 -17.35 -18.39 7.79
N LEU A 276 -17.32 -18.77 6.51
CA LEU A 276 -17.77 -17.90 5.42
C LEU A 276 -19.30 -17.75 5.35
N TYR A 277 -20.05 -18.73 5.87
CA TYR A 277 -21.52 -18.65 5.98
C TYR A 277 -21.95 -18.04 7.31
N GLU A 278 -21.13 -18.22 8.34
CA GLU A 278 -21.26 -17.45 9.57
C GLU A 278 -20.86 -16.01 9.23
N ASP A 279 -21.84 -15.22 8.81
CA ASP A 279 -21.78 -13.78 9.04
C ASP A 279 -21.56 -13.61 10.56
N ASP A 280 -20.29 -13.60 10.98
CA ASP A 280 -19.84 -13.35 12.35
C ASP A 280 -20.41 -12.02 12.90
N TYR A 281 -21.05 -11.24 12.03
CA TYR A 281 -21.93 -10.12 12.28
C TYR A 281 -23.18 -10.43 13.15
N GLN A 282 -23.56 -11.69 13.36
CA GLN A 282 -24.88 -12.00 13.95
C GLN A 282 -24.93 -12.37 15.44
N LYS A 283 -23.82 -12.47 16.20
CA LYS A 283 -23.92 -12.93 17.61
C LYS A 283 -23.11 -12.22 18.70
N THR A 284 -22.40 -11.15 18.41
CA THR A 284 -21.79 -10.29 19.45
C THR A 284 -22.04 -8.83 19.08
N GLU A 285 -22.02 -7.92 20.06
CA GLU A 285 -22.23 -6.48 19.87
C GLU A 285 -21.61 -6.03 18.54
N LYS A 286 -22.45 -5.55 17.60
CA LYS A 286 -22.05 -5.35 16.20
C LYS A 286 -20.90 -4.35 16.09
N LYS A 287 -19.68 -4.88 16.03
CA LYS A 287 -18.45 -4.11 15.79
C LYS A 287 -18.59 -3.35 14.47
N LYS A 288 -18.07 -2.12 14.43
CA LYS A 288 -18.06 -1.32 13.20
C LYS A 288 -17.08 -1.89 12.19
N LEU A 289 -17.43 -1.81 10.90
CA LEU A 289 -16.59 -2.30 9.82
C LEU A 289 -15.75 -1.17 9.21
N VAL A 290 -14.45 -1.43 9.09
CA VAL A 290 -13.48 -0.58 8.40
C VAL A 290 -12.86 -1.37 7.26
N ILE A 291 -13.18 -0.98 6.03
CA ILE A 291 -12.57 -1.57 4.85
C ILE A 291 -11.38 -0.70 4.43
N LEU A 292 -10.21 -1.31 4.30
CA LEU A 292 -8.99 -0.70 3.80
C LEU A 292 -8.46 -1.59 2.68
N THR A 293 -8.46 -1.13 1.44
CA THR A 293 -8.09 -2.03 0.33
C THR A 293 -7.53 -1.35 -0.91
N HIS A 294 -6.68 -2.09 -1.62
CA HIS A 294 -6.17 -1.73 -2.94
C HIS A 294 -6.32 -2.96 -3.86
N PRO A 295 -7.47 -3.09 -4.53
CA PRO A 295 -7.71 -4.16 -5.49
C PRO A 295 -6.74 -4.08 -6.67
N PRO A 296 -6.43 -5.22 -7.33
CA PRO A 296 -5.56 -5.23 -8.49
C PRO A 296 -6.17 -4.45 -9.67
N PHE A 297 -5.32 -3.77 -10.44
CA PHE A 297 -5.75 -2.99 -11.61
C PHE A 297 -5.98 -3.90 -12.84
N ASP A 298 -7.03 -3.62 -13.62
CA ASP A 298 -7.52 -4.37 -14.81
C ASP A 298 -6.46 -4.77 -15.88
N VAL A 299 -5.29 -4.14 -15.95
CA VAL A 299 -4.46 -4.16 -17.17
C VAL A 299 -3.44 -5.31 -17.24
N LEU A 300 -3.06 -5.97 -16.14
CA LEU A 300 -1.90 -6.89 -16.13
C LEU A 300 -2.21 -8.39 -15.95
N ASP A 301 -3.40 -8.77 -15.49
CA ASP A 301 -3.69 -10.16 -15.09
C ASP A 301 -4.40 -11.03 -16.14
N ARG A 302 -4.79 -10.43 -17.28
CA ARG A 302 -5.78 -11.03 -18.19
C ARG A 302 -5.36 -12.33 -18.90
N GLN A 303 -4.07 -12.56 -19.13
CA GLN A 303 -3.64 -13.78 -19.83
C GLN A 303 -3.50 -14.99 -18.90
N GLN A 304 -3.35 -14.81 -17.58
CA GLN A 304 -2.94 -15.92 -16.71
C GLN A 304 -4.00 -16.40 -15.73
N ILE A 305 -4.85 -15.51 -15.22
CA ILE A 305 -6.01 -15.93 -14.42
C ILE A 305 -6.93 -16.82 -15.28
N GLN A 306 -7.08 -16.52 -16.58
CA GLN A 306 -7.84 -17.35 -17.52
C GLN A 306 -7.14 -18.66 -17.93
N GLU A 307 -5.80 -18.73 -17.95
CA GLU A 307 -5.09 -19.96 -18.30
C GLU A 307 -5.14 -21.00 -17.17
N LYS A 308 -5.19 -20.57 -15.90
CA LYS A 308 -5.30 -21.48 -14.75
C LYS A 308 -6.73 -21.78 -14.30
N THR A 309 -7.70 -20.89 -14.57
CA THR A 309 -9.10 -21.14 -14.21
C THR A 309 -9.90 -21.56 -15.44
N THR A 310 -10.39 -22.80 -15.45
CA THR A 310 -11.17 -23.40 -16.55
C THR A 310 -12.56 -22.77 -16.78
N ARG A 311 -12.82 -21.57 -16.24
CA ARG A 311 -14.16 -20.97 -16.17
C ARG A 311 -14.28 -19.77 -17.11
N LYS A 312 -14.63 -20.08 -18.37
CA LYS A 312 -15.22 -19.11 -19.31
C LYS A 312 -16.63 -18.76 -18.82
N GLY A 313 -16.85 -17.56 -18.26
CA GLY A 313 -18.21 -17.19 -17.85
C GLY A 313 -18.45 -15.74 -17.41
N SER A 314 -17.49 -15.04 -16.81
CA SER A 314 -17.67 -13.63 -16.45
C SER A 314 -17.00 -12.72 -17.49
N SER A 315 -17.75 -11.78 -18.07
CA SER A 315 -17.18 -10.79 -18.97
C SER A 315 -16.14 -9.94 -18.23
N SER A 316 -14.88 -10.00 -18.66
CA SER A 316 -13.69 -9.46 -18.00
C SER A 316 -13.59 -7.92 -17.91
N LYS A 317 -14.70 -7.19 -17.95
CA LYS A 317 -14.70 -5.73 -18.14
C LYS A 317 -15.02 -4.92 -16.87
N ASP A 318 -15.18 -5.58 -15.72
CA ASP A 318 -15.89 -4.96 -14.59
C ASP A 318 -15.30 -5.24 -13.20
N TYR A 319 -14.11 -5.83 -13.12
CA TYR A 319 -13.48 -6.24 -11.86
C TYR A 319 -13.39 -5.09 -10.83
N ASP A 320 -12.99 -3.92 -11.31
CA ASP A 320 -12.94 -2.66 -10.57
C ASP A 320 -14.30 -2.33 -9.90
N ASN A 321 -15.41 -2.43 -10.64
CA ASN A 321 -16.75 -2.19 -10.11
C ASN A 321 -17.19 -3.31 -9.15
N GLN A 322 -16.87 -4.57 -9.43
CA GLN A 322 -17.19 -5.70 -8.54
C GLN A 322 -16.54 -5.54 -7.16
N PHE A 323 -15.29 -5.06 -7.09
CA PHE A 323 -14.64 -4.75 -5.82
C PHE A 323 -15.30 -3.59 -5.08
N LEU A 324 -15.63 -2.52 -5.79
CA LEU A 324 -16.32 -1.37 -5.19
C LEU A 324 -17.71 -1.77 -4.67
N GLU A 325 -18.48 -2.53 -5.46
CA GLU A 325 -19.78 -3.07 -5.06
C GLU A 325 -19.66 -4.00 -3.85
N HIS A 326 -18.68 -4.91 -3.83
CA HIS A 326 -18.44 -5.79 -2.67
C HIS A 326 -18.15 -4.99 -1.40
N CYS A 327 -17.33 -3.94 -1.49
CA CYS A 327 -17.09 -3.06 -0.36
C CYS A 327 -18.38 -2.36 0.09
N MET A 328 -19.14 -1.79 -0.85
CA MET A 328 -20.42 -1.12 -0.56
C MET A 328 -21.44 -2.06 0.08
N ASP A 329 -21.54 -3.30 -0.39
CA ASP A 329 -22.50 -4.29 0.12
C ASP A 329 -22.13 -4.78 1.52
N LYS A 330 -20.84 -4.73 1.90
CA LYS A 330 -20.37 -5.04 3.25
C LYS A 330 -20.58 -3.89 4.26
N LEU A 331 -20.65 -2.64 3.80
CA LEU A 331 -20.94 -1.49 4.66
C LEU A 331 -22.47 -1.38 4.93
N VAL A 332 -22.94 -2.10 5.94
CA VAL A 332 -24.37 -2.22 6.26
C VAL A 332 -24.77 -1.23 7.36
N ASP A 333 -23.98 -1.14 8.42
CA ASP A 333 -24.34 -0.44 9.64
C ASP A 333 -23.84 1.02 9.60
N ILE A 334 -24.59 1.95 10.20
CA ILE A 334 -24.20 3.37 10.22
C ILE A 334 -22.85 3.52 10.93
N GLY A 335 -21.92 4.23 10.30
CA GLY A 335 -20.55 4.42 10.79
C GLY A 335 -19.52 3.51 10.14
N ASP A 336 -19.96 2.44 9.47
CA ASP A 336 -19.06 1.61 8.65
C ASP A 336 -18.41 2.48 7.56
N LYS A 337 -17.13 2.23 7.29
CA LYS A 337 -16.31 3.10 6.45
C LYS A 337 -15.38 2.31 5.52
N CYS A 338 -15.09 2.86 4.35
CA CYS A 338 -14.22 2.26 3.36
C CYS A 338 -13.24 3.29 2.80
N VAL A 339 -11.95 2.96 2.80
CA VAL A 339 -10.91 3.62 2.02
C VAL A 339 -10.38 2.64 0.98
N ILE A 340 -10.61 2.96 -0.29
CA ILE A 340 -10.28 2.08 -1.42
C ILE A 340 -9.47 2.82 -2.49
N VAL A 341 -8.42 2.19 -2.99
CA VAL A 341 -7.70 2.64 -4.19
C VAL A 341 -8.35 2.04 -5.42
N VAL A 342 -8.62 2.85 -6.44
CA VAL A 342 -9.27 2.43 -7.68
C VAL A 342 -8.59 3.04 -8.90
N SER A 343 -8.78 2.44 -10.07
CA SER A 343 -8.33 3.02 -11.33
C SER A 343 -9.24 4.17 -11.77
N GLN A 344 -8.75 5.02 -12.67
CA GLN A 344 -9.55 6.08 -13.29
C GLN A 344 -10.84 5.59 -13.97
N ASN A 345 -10.90 4.31 -14.37
CA ASN A 345 -11.99 3.75 -15.14
C ASN A 345 -13.31 3.83 -14.37
N ILE A 346 -13.30 3.53 -13.06
CA ILE A 346 -14.49 3.62 -12.22
C ILE A 346 -15.05 5.04 -12.20
N LEU A 347 -14.20 6.08 -12.23
CA LEU A 347 -14.63 7.47 -12.07
C LEU A 347 -15.07 8.13 -13.38
N LEU A 348 -14.58 7.65 -14.52
CA LEU A 348 -14.72 8.31 -15.83
C LEU A 348 -15.57 7.56 -16.85
N ASN A 349 -15.64 6.23 -16.76
CA ASN A 349 -16.32 5.44 -17.79
C ASN A 349 -17.81 5.77 -17.85
N ARG A 350 -18.34 5.88 -19.07
CA ARG A 350 -19.73 6.25 -19.35
C ARG A 350 -20.62 5.05 -19.69
N SER A 351 -20.19 3.81 -19.39
CA SER A 351 -21.08 2.67 -19.56
C SER A 351 -22.24 2.76 -18.56
N THR A 352 -23.40 2.18 -18.89
CA THR A 352 -24.57 2.19 -18.01
C THR A 352 -24.22 1.64 -16.62
N ARG A 353 -23.44 0.55 -16.57
CA ARG A 353 -23.04 -0.10 -15.33
C ARG A 353 -22.13 0.76 -14.47
N ASP A 354 -21.12 1.39 -15.07
CA ASP A 354 -20.22 2.30 -14.33
C ASP A 354 -21.00 3.47 -13.72
N ILE A 355 -21.96 4.01 -14.48
CA ILE A 355 -22.84 5.09 -14.02
C ILE A 355 -23.72 4.62 -12.85
N GLU A 356 -24.32 3.43 -12.94
CA GLU A 356 -25.16 2.85 -11.89
C GLU A 356 -24.39 2.61 -10.59
N VAL A 357 -23.15 2.11 -10.67
CA VAL A 357 -22.30 1.90 -9.49
C VAL A 357 -21.96 3.22 -8.81
N ARG A 358 -21.57 4.24 -9.58
CA ARG A 358 -21.29 5.58 -9.03
C ARG A 358 -22.56 6.25 -8.49
N GLU A 359 -23.69 6.07 -9.15
CA GLU A 359 -24.98 6.53 -8.67
C GLU A 359 -25.33 5.90 -7.31
N LYS A 360 -25.18 4.57 -7.18
CA LYS A 360 -25.36 3.85 -5.91
C LYS A 360 -24.39 4.37 -4.84
N LEU A 361 -23.14 4.62 -5.18
CA LEU A 361 -22.13 5.16 -4.27
C LEU A 361 -22.55 6.54 -3.73
N VAL A 362 -22.87 7.49 -4.60
CA VAL A 362 -23.20 8.87 -4.21
C VAL A 362 -24.55 8.94 -3.49
N ASN A 363 -25.53 8.12 -3.89
CA ASN A 363 -26.88 8.19 -3.33
C ASN A 363 -27.04 7.44 -2.00
N ASN A 364 -26.32 6.34 -1.80
CA ASN A 364 -26.51 5.46 -0.64
C ASN A 364 -25.38 5.55 0.41
N PHE A 365 -24.27 6.20 0.04
CA PHE A 365 -23.11 6.42 0.91
C PHE A 365 -22.70 7.88 0.89
N ASN A 366 -22.00 8.26 1.95
CA ASN A 366 -21.41 9.58 2.09
C ASN A 366 -19.98 9.50 1.58
N LEU A 367 -19.78 9.80 0.29
CA LEU A 367 -18.47 9.92 -0.34
C LEU A 367 -17.82 11.21 0.15
N ARG A 368 -16.91 11.05 1.11
CA ARG A 368 -16.29 12.16 1.83
C ARG A 368 -15.16 12.80 1.03
N MET A 369 -14.37 11.96 0.38
CA MET A 369 -13.12 12.40 -0.26
C MET A 369 -12.79 11.57 -1.50
N VAL A 370 -12.31 12.25 -2.54
CA VAL A 370 -11.76 11.67 -3.77
C VAL A 370 -10.36 12.28 -4.00
N VAL A 371 -9.33 11.44 -3.98
CA VAL A 371 -7.94 11.90 -4.13
C VAL A 371 -7.36 11.34 -5.42
N GLN A 372 -6.96 12.19 -6.35
CA GLN A 372 -6.14 11.78 -7.49
C GLN A 372 -4.68 11.71 -7.05
N LEU A 373 -4.12 10.49 -7.10
CA LEU A 373 -2.74 10.23 -6.70
C LEU A 373 -1.76 10.60 -7.84
N PRO A 374 -0.49 10.94 -7.53
CA PRO A 374 0.51 11.19 -8.56
C PRO A 374 0.72 9.96 -9.46
N PRO A 375 0.92 10.12 -10.78
CA PRO A 375 1.12 8.99 -11.71
C PRO A 375 2.24 8.03 -11.30
N GLU A 376 3.28 8.53 -10.64
CA GLU A 376 4.43 7.76 -10.15
C GLU A 376 4.16 6.93 -8.88
N THR A 377 2.99 7.05 -8.26
CA THR A 377 2.69 6.39 -6.97
C THR A 377 2.89 4.87 -7.04
N PHE A 378 2.41 4.25 -8.13
CA PHE A 378 2.45 2.80 -8.32
C PHE A 378 3.48 2.38 -9.36
N ASP A 379 4.51 3.20 -9.60
CA ASP A 379 5.60 2.82 -10.50
C ASP A 379 6.35 1.58 -9.97
N PRO A 380 6.72 0.60 -10.82
CA PRO A 380 6.54 0.53 -12.27
C PRO A 380 5.29 -0.28 -12.70
N PHE A 381 4.32 -0.47 -11.82
CA PHE A 381 3.16 -1.35 -12.03
C PHE A 381 2.09 -0.74 -12.94
N THR A 382 1.77 0.55 -12.75
CA THR A 382 0.82 1.28 -13.60
C THR A 382 1.27 2.73 -13.78
N HIS A 383 0.97 3.29 -14.95
CA HIS A 383 1.13 4.71 -15.26
C HIS A 383 -0.21 5.42 -15.49
N TYR A 384 -1.33 4.68 -15.36
CA TYR A 384 -2.65 5.28 -15.42
C TYR A 384 -2.95 6.03 -14.12
N PRO A 385 -3.67 7.16 -14.18
CA PRO A 385 -4.17 7.83 -12.99
C PRO A 385 -4.94 6.88 -12.08
N THR A 386 -4.63 6.97 -10.79
CA THR A 386 -5.26 6.19 -9.72
C THR A 386 -5.90 7.14 -8.72
N TYR A 387 -6.97 6.68 -8.10
CA TYR A 387 -7.76 7.47 -7.17
C TYR A 387 -7.91 6.73 -5.86
N LEU A 388 -7.91 7.47 -4.76
CA LEU A 388 -8.35 6.98 -3.46
C LEU A 388 -9.74 7.56 -3.18
N LEU A 389 -10.68 6.67 -2.84
CA LEU A 389 -12.02 7.03 -2.42
C LEU A 389 -12.16 6.77 -0.92
N PHE A 390 -12.71 7.74 -0.19
CA PHE A 390 -13.12 7.54 1.20
C PHE A 390 -14.61 7.80 1.34
N PHE A 391 -15.36 6.77 1.74
CA PHE A 391 -16.80 6.87 1.92
C PHE A 391 -17.28 6.09 3.15
N GLN A 392 -18.46 6.48 3.65
CA GLN A 392 -19.03 5.93 4.88
C GLN A 392 -20.51 5.64 4.72
N LYS A 393 -20.99 4.62 5.45
CA LYS A 393 -22.42 4.37 5.63
C LYS A 393 -23.00 5.38 6.61
N SER A 394 -23.44 6.53 6.11
CA SER A 394 -24.10 7.57 6.92
C SER A 394 -25.24 8.28 6.19
N GLY A 395 -25.72 7.69 5.10
CA GLY A 395 -26.68 8.29 4.19
C GLY A 395 -26.01 8.87 2.95
N ARG A 396 -26.75 9.72 2.23
CA ARG A 396 -26.35 10.28 0.93
C ARG A 396 -25.18 11.25 1.05
N SER A 397 -24.34 11.31 0.01
CA SER A 397 -23.32 12.35 -0.14
C SER A 397 -23.97 13.73 -0.29
N ASP A 398 -23.47 14.74 0.42
CA ASP A 398 -23.92 16.13 0.25
C ASP A 398 -22.86 16.96 -0.48
N LYS A 399 -21.73 17.18 0.19
CA LYS A 399 -20.52 17.77 -0.38
C LYS A 399 -19.38 16.76 -0.39
N ILE A 400 -18.59 16.79 -1.46
CA ILE A 400 -17.47 15.86 -1.68
C ILE A 400 -16.18 16.67 -1.82
N LEU A 401 -15.15 16.31 -1.04
CA LEU A 401 -13.82 16.89 -1.12
C LEU A 401 -12.99 16.20 -2.20
N TYR A 402 -12.59 16.95 -3.22
CA TYR A 402 -11.67 16.49 -4.26
C TYR A 402 -10.28 17.04 -4.02
N CYS A 403 -9.26 16.19 -4.10
CA CYS A 403 -7.86 16.59 -3.97
C CYS A 403 -7.02 16.01 -5.11
N LYS A 404 -6.21 16.83 -5.77
CA LYS A 404 -5.20 16.39 -6.73
C LYS A 404 -3.84 16.61 -6.12
N MET A 405 -3.10 15.52 -5.92
CA MET A 405 -1.69 15.63 -5.55
C MET A 405 -0.90 15.98 -6.82
N GLN A 406 -0.07 17.03 -6.76
CA GLN A 406 0.74 17.39 -7.92
C GLN A 406 1.99 16.51 -8.02
N GLN A 407 2.42 16.28 -9.25
CA GLN A 407 3.70 15.69 -9.55
C GLN A 407 4.80 16.72 -9.23
N GLN A 408 5.70 16.43 -8.30
CA GLN A 408 6.89 17.29 -8.14
C GLN A 408 7.87 16.99 -9.29
N LYS A 409 8.32 18.04 -9.97
CA LYS A 409 9.31 17.92 -11.05
C LYS A 409 10.65 17.50 -10.45
N GLU A 410 11.14 16.30 -10.80
CA GLU A 410 12.49 15.88 -10.40
C GLU A 410 13.57 16.55 -11.26
N THR A 411 14.64 16.98 -10.59
CA THR A 411 15.91 17.41 -11.18
C THR A 411 16.90 16.25 -11.40
N SER A 412 16.54 15.01 -11.01
CA SER A 412 17.45 13.85 -10.95
C SER A 412 17.03 12.70 -11.87
N LYS A 413 18.00 11.85 -12.29
CA LYS A 413 17.78 10.66 -13.14
C LYS A 413 17.27 9.41 -12.38
N LYS A 414 17.13 9.46 -11.05
CA LYS A 414 16.61 8.33 -10.25
C LYS A 414 15.09 8.46 -10.12
N LYS A 415 14.35 7.36 -10.25
CA LYS A 415 12.89 7.33 -10.06
C LYS A 415 12.52 7.73 -8.62
N ARG A 416 11.74 8.80 -8.46
CA ARG A 416 11.11 9.20 -7.19
C ARG A 416 10.24 8.09 -6.59
N GLN A 417 10.24 8.00 -5.27
CA GLN A 417 9.19 7.30 -4.52
C GLN A 417 8.37 8.34 -3.75
N ILE A 418 7.05 8.15 -3.69
CA ILE A 418 6.18 8.99 -2.88
C ILE A 418 6.56 8.86 -1.40
N ARG A 419 6.52 9.97 -0.64
CA ARG A 419 6.93 10.01 0.77
C ARG A 419 5.78 10.37 1.71
N ASP A 420 5.97 10.17 3.01
CA ASP A 420 4.95 10.48 4.03
C ASP A 420 4.58 11.95 4.08
N GLU A 421 5.56 12.84 3.91
CA GLU A 421 5.35 14.30 4.04
C GLU A 421 4.35 14.82 3.00
N GLU A 422 4.26 14.17 1.84
CA GLU A 422 3.31 14.51 0.78
C GLU A 422 1.86 14.18 1.18
N PHE A 423 1.68 13.14 2.00
CA PHE A 423 0.38 12.75 2.53
C PHE A 423 0.00 13.49 3.82
N ASP A 424 0.98 13.97 4.60
CA ASP A 424 0.71 14.74 5.82
C ASP A 424 0.01 16.09 5.51
N GLN A 425 0.35 16.71 4.37
CA GLN A 425 -0.40 17.88 3.90
C GLN A 425 -1.87 17.55 3.62
N LEU A 426 -2.13 16.40 3.00
CA LEU A 426 -3.48 15.94 2.66
C LEU A 426 -4.29 15.60 3.93
N LEU A 427 -3.66 15.03 4.95
CA LEU A 427 -4.28 14.83 6.26
C LEU A 427 -4.63 16.14 6.95
N THR A 428 -3.79 17.16 6.80
CA THR A 428 -4.08 18.51 7.34
C THR A 428 -5.32 19.10 6.68
N VAL A 429 -5.43 18.98 5.35
CA VAL A 429 -6.64 19.39 4.60
C VAL A 429 -7.87 18.62 5.09
N TRP A 430 -7.74 17.30 5.24
CA TRP A 430 -8.80 16.44 5.74
C TRP A 430 -9.28 16.81 7.15
N GLN A 431 -8.35 17.10 8.08
CA GLN A 431 -8.69 17.53 9.45
C GLN A 431 -9.47 18.85 9.46
N LYS A 432 -9.04 19.84 8.65
CA LYS A 432 -9.77 21.10 8.51
C LYS A 432 -11.16 20.89 7.89
N TRP A 433 -11.27 20.00 6.90
CA TRP A 433 -12.55 19.63 6.28
C TRP A 433 -13.54 19.00 7.27
N ILE A 434 -13.08 18.11 8.16
CA ILE A 434 -13.95 17.54 9.20
C ILE A 434 -14.47 18.63 10.15
N GLN A 435 -13.66 19.63 10.48
CA GLN A 435 -14.03 20.72 11.39
C GLN A 435 -14.99 21.73 10.74
N SER A 436 -14.71 22.12 9.49
CA SER A 436 -15.52 23.09 8.74
C SER A 436 -15.51 22.76 7.24
N PRO A 437 -16.61 22.22 6.68
CA PRO A 437 -16.73 21.91 5.25
C PRO A 437 -17.09 23.17 4.42
N THR A 438 -16.19 24.15 4.45
CA THR A 438 -16.33 25.46 3.80
C THR A 438 -15.31 25.66 2.68
N ASP A 439 -15.64 26.51 1.70
CA ASP A 439 -14.80 26.77 0.52
C ASP A 439 -13.48 27.49 0.86
N ASP A 440 -13.35 28.03 2.08
CA ASP A 440 -12.13 28.67 2.59
C ASP A 440 -10.92 27.72 2.73
N LEU A 441 -11.12 26.41 2.56
CA LEU A 441 -10.05 25.41 2.50
C LEU A 441 -9.18 25.52 1.23
N LEU A 442 -9.59 26.33 0.26
CA LEU A 442 -8.90 26.58 -1.01
C LEU A 442 -7.62 27.44 -0.88
N GLN A 443 -7.08 27.66 0.32
CA GLN A 443 -5.83 28.40 0.47
C GLN A 443 -4.66 27.61 -0.15
N LYS A 444 -4.24 28.10 -1.33
CA LYS A 444 -3.08 27.73 -2.16
C LYS A 444 -1.88 27.24 -1.33
N GLY A 445 -1.82 25.94 -1.08
CA GLY A 445 -0.54 25.24 -0.90
C GLY A 445 0.06 25.00 -2.28
N GLN A 446 1.34 25.31 -2.48
CA GLN A 446 2.01 25.28 -3.80
C GLN A 446 2.06 23.90 -4.49
N GLU A 447 1.48 22.85 -3.91
CA GLU A 447 1.71 21.45 -4.30
C GLU A 447 0.44 20.58 -4.41
N MET A 448 -0.76 21.11 -4.12
CA MET A 448 -2.01 20.35 -4.21
C MET A 448 -3.20 21.20 -4.68
N TYR A 449 -4.06 20.62 -5.51
CA TYR A 449 -5.31 21.23 -5.92
C TYR A 449 -6.46 20.68 -5.08
N ILE A 450 -7.35 21.56 -4.62
CA ILE A 450 -8.51 21.21 -3.80
C ILE A 450 -9.76 21.76 -4.50
N GLN A 451 -10.82 20.96 -4.55
CA GLN A 451 -12.12 21.38 -5.07
C GLN A 451 -13.21 20.75 -4.21
N ILE A 452 -14.27 21.49 -3.91
CA ILE A 452 -15.47 20.96 -3.26
C ILE A 452 -16.57 20.95 -4.31
N LYS A 453 -17.27 19.81 -4.46
CA LYS A 453 -18.44 19.71 -5.34
C LYS A 453 -19.66 19.31 -4.54
N ASP A 454 -20.79 19.97 -4.83
CA ASP A 454 -22.10 19.54 -4.35
C ASP A 454 -22.55 18.31 -5.14
N SER A 455 -23.02 17.28 -4.45
CA SER A 455 -23.47 16.03 -5.04
C SER A 455 -24.63 16.20 -6.03
N ASN A 456 -25.42 17.26 -5.92
CA ASN A 456 -26.51 17.56 -6.85
C ASN A 456 -25.99 18.02 -8.21
N GLU A 457 -24.78 18.61 -8.28
CA GLU A 457 -24.15 19.00 -9.56
C GLU A 457 -23.76 17.77 -10.38
N LEU A 458 -23.39 16.68 -9.71
CA LEU A 458 -23.05 15.39 -10.33
C LEU A 458 -24.25 14.72 -11.02
N ARG A 459 -25.47 15.18 -10.75
CA ARG A 459 -26.70 14.63 -11.36
C ARG A 459 -27.07 15.28 -12.69
N LYS A 460 -26.41 16.37 -13.06
CA LYS A 460 -26.65 17.05 -14.33
C LYS A 460 -26.31 16.11 -15.51
N PRO A 461 -27.10 16.11 -16.61
CA PRO A 461 -26.92 15.16 -17.72
C PRO A 461 -25.48 15.13 -18.28
N ASP A 462 -24.82 16.28 -18.37
CA ASP A 462 -23.47 16.42 -18.92
C ASP A 462 -22.40 15.76 -18.03
N PHE A 463 -22.66 15.68 -16.72
CA PHE A 463 -21.73 15.28 -15.67
C PHE A 463 -22.13 13.98 -14.95
N LYS A 464 -23.13 13.24 -15.45
CA LYS A 464 -23.81 12.14 -14.75
C LYS A 464 -22.85 11.22 -13.97
N TYR A 465 -22.68 11.55 -12.69
CA TYR A 465 -21.80 10.96 -11.69
C TYR A 465 -20.32 10.84 -12.09
N ILE A 466 -19.76 11.72 -12.91
CA ILE A 466 -18.30 11.74 -13.16
C ILE A 466 -17.60 12.30 -11.93
N LEU A 467 -16.74 11.49 -11.31
CA LEU A 467 -16.08 11.81 -10.04
C LEU A 467 -14.65 12.31 -10.28
N THR A 468 -14.45 13.24 -11.21
CA THR A 468 -13.12 13.81 -11.46
C THR A 468 -13.02 15.27 -11.09
N ILE A 469 -11.78 15.71 -10.96
CA ILE A 469 -11.41 17.08 -10.72
C ILE A 469 -11.55 17.84 -12.04
N ASP A 470 -12.24 18.99 -12.03
CA ASP A 470 -12.45 19.76 -13.26
C ASP A 470 -11.18 20.49 -13.65
N VAL A 471 -10.49 19.99 -14.68
CA VAL A 471 -9.30 20.63 -15.25
C VAL A 471 -9.64 21.95 -15.96
N ALA A 472 -10.91 22.18 -16.34
CA ALA A 472 -11.32 23.45 -16.95
C ALA A 472 -11.16 24.65 -15.99
N GLN A 473 -11.46 24.47 -14.70
CA GLN A 473 -11.16 25.48 -13.67
C GLN A 473 -9.64 25.66 -13.48
N GLN A 474 -8.82 24.67 -13.82
CA GLN A 474 -7.36 24.78 -13.81
C GLN A 474 -6.89 25.81 -14.85
N GLU A 475 -7.34 25.69 -16.10
CA GLU A 475 -7.01 26.64 -17.17
C GLU A 475 -7.58 28.04 -16.89
N GLU A 476 -8.80 28.12 -16.37
CA GLU A 476 -9.46 29.39 -16.08
C GLU A 476 -8.83 30.12 -14.87
N ASN A 477 -8.43 29.39 -13.83
CA ASN A 477 -7.71 29.95 -12.67
C ASN A 477 -6.27 30.33 -13.02
N GLU A 478 -5.56 29.52 -13.82
CA GLU A 478 -4.23 29.86 -14.33
C GLU A 478 -4.30 31.12 -15.21
N ALA A 479 -5.27 31.21 -16.12
CA ALA A 479 -5.49 32.40 -16.94
C ALA A 479 -5.81 33.65 -16.09
N ARG A 480 -6.60 33.49 -15.02
CA ARG A 480 -6.95 34.60 -14.12
C ARG A 480 -5.75 35.08 -13.29
N ASP A 481 -4.88 34.18 -12.83
CA ASP A 481 -3.64 34.54 -12.13
C ASP A 481 -2.63 35.23 -13.06
N LEU A 482 -2.51 34.75 -14.31
CA LEU A 482 -1.72 35.42 -15.36
C LEU A 482 -2.26 36.82 -15.66
N SER A 483 -3.58 36.99 -15.76
CA SER A 483 -4.22 38.30 -15.97
C SER A 483 -3.88 39.28 -14.85
N LYS A 484 -4.00 38.86 -13.58
CA LYS A 484 -3.64 39.71 -12.43
C LYS A 484 -2.17 40.11 -12.44
N THR A 485 -1.28 39.19 -12.82
CA THR A 485 0.15 39.45 -12.92
C THR A 485 0.45 40.45 -14.03
N LEU A 486 -0.25 40.34 -15.17
CA LEU A 486 -0.16 41.27 -16.28
C LEU A 486 -0.65 42.68 -15.89
N ASP A 487 -1.78 42.77 -15.19
CA ASP A 487 -2.33 44.04 -14.70
C ASP A 487 -1.33 44.74 -13.75
N GLN A 488 -0.70 43.98 -12.85
CA GLN A 488 0.34 44.50 -11.95
C GLN A 488 1.57 45.01 -12.72
N LEU A 489 2.02 44.29 -13.75
CA LEU A 489 3.13 44.73 -14.59
C LEU A 489 2.79 45.99 -15.39
N LEU A 490 1.57 46.09 -15.92
CA LEU A 490 1.09 47.28 -16.61
C LEU A 490 1.05 48.48 -15.67
N GLN A 491 0.58 48.30 -14.43
CA GLN A 491 0.60 49.34 -13.41
C GLN A 491 2.02 49.80 -13.09
N ASN A 492 2.96 48.87 -12.88
CA ASN A 492 4.35 49.19 -12.62
C ASN A 492 4.99 49.96 -13.81
N CYS A 493 4.67 49.59 -15.05
CA CYS A 493 5.12 50.31 -16.24
C CYS A 493 4.56 51.74 -16.30
N ALA A 494 3.28 51.93 -15.95
CA ALA A 494 2.66 53.25 -15.88
C ALA A 494 3.32 54.13 -14.80
N ASP A 495 3.61 53.56 -13.64
CA ASP A 495 4.29 54.27 -12.55
C ASP A 495 5.71 54.68 -12.94
N LEU A 496 6.47 53.80 -13.60
CA LEU A 496 7.80 54.10 -14.14
C LEU A 496 7.74 55.20 -15.21
N HIS A 497 6.73 55.17 -16.09
CA HIS A 497 6.54 56.20 -17.10
C HIS A 497 6.26 57.57 -16.47
N ASN A 498 5.37 57.62 -15.47
CA ASN A 498 5.07 58.84 -14.73
C ASN A 498 6.30 59.40 -13.99
N LEU A 499 7.11 58.52 -13.41
CA LEU A 499 8.37 58.92 -12.76
C LEU A 499 9.37 59.49 -13.78
N ALA A 500 9.50 58.87 -14.95
CA ALA A 500 10.36 59.36 -16.02
C ALA A 500 9.89 60.72 -16.57
N MET A 501 8.58 60.94 -16.70
CA MET A 501 8.02 62.24 -17.09
C MET A 501 8.34 63.33 -16.06
N LYS A 502 8.18 63.04 -14.76
CA LYS A 502 8.54 63.97 -13.68
C LYS A 502 10.02 64.34 -13.71
N LEU A 503 10.91 63.35 -13.82
CA LEU A 503 12.36 63.57 -13.93
C LEU A 503 12.71 64.42 -15.15
N ARG A 504 12.06 64.17 -16.31
CA ARG A 504 12.25 64.99 -17.51
C ARG A 504 11.83 66.43 -17.27
N ASP A 505 10.66 66.64 -16.67
CA ASP A 505 10.13 67.99 -16.43
C ASP A 505 10.98 68.75 -15.39
N GLU A 506 11.54 68.06 -14.38
CA GLU A 506 12.54 68.61 -13.46
C GLU A 506 13.84 69.04 -14.18
N ILE A 507 14.40 68.18 -15.05
CA ILE A 507 15.61 68.50 -15.83
C ILE A 507 15.36 69.67 -16.80
N VAL A 508 14.20 69.73 -17.45
CA VAL A 508 13.83 70.82 -18.36
C VAL A 508 13.60 72.13 -17.59
N GLY A 509 13.04 72.04 -16.38
CA GLY A 509 12.89 73.18 -15.47
C GLY A 509 14.24 73.76 -15.02
N GLU A 510 15.20 72.90 -14.65
CA GLU A 510 16.54 73.33 -14.21
C GLU A 510 17.37 73.94 -15.36
N THR A 511 17.20 73.44 -16.59
CA THR A 511 17.90 74.01 -17.77
C THR A 511 17.36 75.38 -18.18
N GLN A 512 16.06 75.64 -18.03
CA GLN A 512 15.49 76.98 -18.28
C GLN A 512 15.89 78.03 -17.21
N THR A 513 16.16 77.60 -15.97
CA THR A 513 16.70 78.50 -14.94
C THR A 513 18.18 78.85 -15.13
N HIS A 514 18.94 78.03 -15.87
CA HIS A 514 20.34 78.30 -16.18
C HIS A 514 20.54 79.19 -17.42
N GLU A 515 19.66 79.14 -18.42
CA GLU A 515 19.75 80.02 -19.61
C GLU A 515 19.28 81.47 -19.38
N THR A 516 18.64 81.77 -18.24
CA THR A 516 18.20 83.13 -17.89
C THR A 516 19.14 83.85 -16.91
N GLY A 517 20.32 83.25 -16.63
CA GLY A 517 21.32 83.73 -15.68
C GLY A 517 22.69 84.13 -16.25
N GLU A 518 22.84 84.27 -17.58
CA GLU A 518 24.02 84.89 -18.22
C GLU A 518 23.69 86.22 -18.90
#